data_AF-X1TAX1-F1
#
_entry.id   AF-X1TAX1-F1
#
_cell.length_a   1.000
_cell.length_b   1.000
_cell.length_c   1.000
_cell.angle_alpha   90.00
_cell.angle_beta   90.00
_cell.angle_gamma   90.00
#
_symmetry.space_group_name_H-M   'P 1'
#
loop_
_entity.id
_entity.type
_entity.pdbx_description
1 polymer ?
#
loop_
_entity_poly.entity_id
_entity_poly.type
_entity_poly.pdbx_seq_one_letter_code
_entity_poly.pdbx_strand_id
1 'polypeptide(L)'
;LNSPFVKLGDALGPVLSAAWTGLADGAGAIATGVLTVTDELSKTLLPLIETPLLSMLDSASDALGLGSPPEEVKKAAENWTKALEEAIKRPIPKKGESPPDVLTLGIASAAVVVGITKLYCVTHAISGALDAIHPAKKWGFKAAIMDIIHTISIDDAVGPMVQAPLWAGIIVPMRMRWRQVYPYEIPGTGELARMVNQRIIPDALYVENMSFHAIDAIWSAHMKRSGERVPSFGDLSRMKWRGNISMDQLLDAQRHLGIREEFIAGYAALTEVLPGRGDLITMMVREVITPTIFKDTMLLQGVSELWSDRHYEAHWILLPLGKVETARHRNLIDNDELLTYLKLHDYKPE
;
A
#
# COMPACT_ATOMS: atom_id res chain seq x y z
N LEU A 1 53.70 3.49 8.00
CA LEU A 1 52.83 2.42 7.46
C LEU A 1 52.78 1.23 8.44
N ASN A 2 52.37 1.49 9.70
CA ASN A 2 52.20 0.48 10.76
C ASN A 2 50.80 0.68 11.37
N SER A 3 49.79 0.69 10.51
CA SER A 3 48.40 0.85 10.93
C SER A 3 47.87 -0.49 11.43
N PRO A 4 47.18 -0.55 12.58
CA PRO A 4 46.56 -1.77 13.08
C PRO A 4 45.57 -2.38 12.07
N PHE A 5 45.08 -1.60 11.11
CA PHE A 5 44.22 -2.06 10.02
C PHE A 5 44.94 -2.86 8.94
N VAL A 6 46.23 -2.61 8.67
CA VAL A 6 47.02 -3.42 7.71
C VAL A 6 47.33 -4.78 8.33
N LYS A 7 47.68 -4.81 9.62
CA LYS A 7 47.88 -6.07 10.37
C LYS A 7 46.59 -6.89 10.51
N LEU A 8 45.43 -6.24 10.55
CA LEU A 8 44.13 -6.91 10.54
C LEU A 8 43.80 -7.46 9.14
N GLY A 9 44.15 -6.75 8.07
CA GLY A 9 44.04 -7.25 6.69
C GLY A 9 44.95 -8.46 6.43
N ASP A 10 46.19 -8.43 6.93
CA ASP A 10 47.13 -9.55 6.83
C ASP A 10 46.72 -10.74 7.71
N ALA A 11 46.00 -10.51 8.82
CA ALA A 11 45.46 -11.54 9.69
C ALA A 11 44.14 -12.15 9.17
N LEU A 12 43.29 -11.35 8.53
CA LEU A 12 41.99 -11.78 8.00
C LEU A 12 42.07 -12.29 6.56
N GLY A 13 43.07 -11.88 5.78
CA GLY A 13 43.29 -12.34 4.41
C GLY A 13 43.36 -13.86 4.29
N PRO A 14 44.16 -14.56 5.13
CA PRO A 14 44.18 -16.02 5.17
C PRO A 14 42.86 -16.65 5.62
N VAL A 15 42.10 -16.00 6.52
CA VAL A 15 40.80 -16.49 7.03
C VAL A 15 39.69 -16.33 5.99
N LEU A 16 39.64 -15.20 5.30
CA LEU A 16 38.69 -14.93 4.20
C LEU A 16 39.05 -15.73 2.97
N SER A 17 40.35 -15.87 2.65
CA SER A 17 40.81 -16.79 1.63
C SER A 17 40.40 -18.21 1.99
N ALA A 18 40.66 -18.71 3.21
CA ALA A 18 40.24 -20.03 3.66
C ALA A 18 38.71 -20.21 3.75
N ALA A 19 37.94 -19.14 3.95
CA ALA A 19 36.48 -19.17 3.84
C ALA A 19 36.01 -19.22 2.38
N TRP A 20 36.76 -18.62 1.45
CA TRP A 20 36.45 -18.62 0.01
C TRP A 20 36.95 -19.87 -0.69
N THR A 21 38.14 -20.38 -0.37
CA THR A 21 38.53 -21.77 -0.66
C THR A 21 37.64 -22.73 0.09
N GLY A 22 37.24 -22.47 1.34
CA GLY A 22 36.24 -23.28 2.05
C GLY A 22 34.84 -23.24 1.46
N LEU A 23 34.51 -22.24 0.63
CA LEU A 23 33.28 -22.14 -0.17
C LEU A 23 33.47 -22.66 -1.60
N ALA A 24 34.69 -22.71 -2.13
CA ALA A 24 35.03 -23.28 -3.44
C ALA A 24 35.32 -24.79 -3.34
N ASP A 25 36.14 -25.21 -2.37
CA ASP A 25 36.22 -26.56 -1.81
C ASP A 25 34.93 -26.92 -1.09
N GLY A 26 34.19 -25.92 -0.58
CA GLY A 26 32.81 -26.06 -0.15
C GLY A 26 31.88 -26.30 -1.31
N ALA A 27 32.09 -25.73 -2.49
CA ALA A 27 31.35 -26.10 -3.70
C ALA A 27 31.82 -27.45 -4.22
N GLY A 28 33.06 -27.88 -3.93
CA GLY A 28 33.58 -29.22 -4.15
C GLY A 28 33.09 -30.26 -3.13
N ALA A 29 32.84 -29.89 -1.87
CA ALA A 29 32.36 -30.73 -0.77
C ALA A 29 30.84 -30.61 -0.58
N ILE A 30 30.21 -29.58 -1.12
CA ILE A 30 28.80 -29.47 -1.46
C ILE A 30 28.64 -30.16 -2.79
N ALA A 31 29.53 -30.15 -3.79
CA ALA A 31 29.36 -31.02 -4.95
C ALA A 31 29.61 -32.48 -4.58
N THR A 32 30.60 -32.80 -3.74
CA THR A 32 30.90 -34.18 -3.30
C THR A 32 29.95 -34.62 -2.18
N GLY A 33 29.52 -33.70 -1.32
CA GLY A 33 28.51 -33.88 -0.27
C GLY A 33 27.10 -33.89 -0.85
N VAL A 34 26.78 -33.06 -1.84
CA VAL A 34 25.61 -33.22 -2.70
C VAL A 34 25.79 -34.44 -3.56
N LEU A 35 26.97 -34.89 -4.00
CA LEU A 35 27.11 -36.15 -4.73
C LEU A 35 26.94 -37.37 -3.82
N THR A 36 27.36 -37.32 -2.55
CA THR A 36 27.21 -38.41 -1.56
C THR A 36 25.84 -38.40 -0.90
N VAL A 37 25.32 -37.24 -0.51
CA VAL A 37 23.90 -37.04 -0.15
C VAL A 37 23.05 -37.36 -1.37
N THR A 38 23.39 -36.95 -2.59
CA THR A 38 22.64 -37.37 -3.79
C THR A 38 22.82 -38.85 -4.08
N ASP A 39 23.82 -39.57 -3.56
CA ASP A 39 23.98 -41.02 -3.75
C ASP A 39 23.12 -41.82 -2.75
N GLU A 40 23.05 -41.37 -1.49
CA GLU A 40 22.12 -41.90 -0.47
C GLU A 40 20.65 -41.51 -0.76
N LEU A 41 20.43 -40.24 -1.05
CA LEU A 41 19.14 -39.69 -1.46
C LEU A 41 18.79 -40.16 -2.89
N SER A 42 19.77 -40.51 -3.74
CA SER A 42 19.58 -41.28 -4.99
C SER A 42 19.00 -42.64 -4.65
N LYS A 43 19.67 -43.45 -3.82
CA LYS A 43 19.18 -44.79 -3.47
C LYS A 43 17.78 -44.75 -2.86
N THR A 44 17.43 -43.66 -2.18
CA THR A 44 16.12 -43.48 -1.55
C THR A 44 15.05 -42.93 -2.51
N LEU A 45 15.40 -41.98 -3.38
CA LEU A 45 14.46 -41.30 -4.28
C LEU A 45 14.44 -41.85 -5.71
N LEU A 46 15.52 -42.47 -6.21
CA LEU A 46 15.55 -43.09 -7.54
C LEU A 46 14.41 -44.10 -7.67
N PRO A 47 14.20 -45.05 -6.75
CA PRO A 47 13.09 -46.00 -6.89
C PRO A 47 11.71 -45.32 -6.94
N LEU A 48 11.56 -44.17 -6.27
CA LEU A 48 10.33 -43.37 -6.22
C LEU A 48 10.09 -42.54 -7.49
N ILE A 49 11.14 -42.17 -8.22
CA ILE A 49 11.06 -41.33 -9.43
C ILE A 49 11.19 -42.19 -10.69
N GLU A 50 12.08 -43.17 -10.68
CA GLU A 50 12.42 -44.07 -11.79
C GLU A 50 11.21 -44.95 -12.15
N THR A 51 10.53 -45.54 -11.16
CA THR A 51 9.38 -46.43 -11.43
C THR A 51 8.22 -45.70 -12.15
N PRO A 52 7.74 -44.53 -11.66
CA PRO A 52 6.69 -43.80 -12.36
C PRO A 52 7.15 -43.21 -13.70
N LEU A 53 8.40 -42.76 -13.80
CA LEU A 53 8.95 -42.16 -15.00
C LEU A 53 9.18 -43.20 -16.11
N LEU A 54 9.66 -44.40 -15.77
CA LEU A 54 9.75 -45.52 -16.70
C LEU A 54 8.36 -45.98 -17.15
N SER A 55 7.37 -46.06 -16.25
CA SER A 55 5.99 -46.38 -16.68
C SER A 55 5.38 -45.32 -17.61
N MET A 56 5.77 -44.06 -17.44
CA MET A 56 5.32 -42.96 -18.28
C MET A 56 6.02 -42.98 -19.64
N LEU A 57 7.29 -43.36 -19.68
CA LEU A 57 8.04 -43.61 -20.91
C LEU A 57 7.45 -44.76 -21.71
N ASP A 58 7.10 -45.86 -21.06
CA ASP A 58 6.45 -47.00 -21.70
C ASP A 58 5.07 -46.59 -22.23
N SER A 59 4.27 -45.87 -21.42
CA SER A 59 2.95 -45.36 -21.82
C SER A 59 3.02 -44.30 -22.93
N ALA A 60 4.04 -43.44 -22.91
CA ALA A 60 4.27 -42.43 -23.95
C ALA A 60 4.76 -43.08 -25.25
N SER A 61 5.59 -44.13 -25.15
CA SER A 61 6.02 -44.95 -26.29
C SER A 61 4.83 -45.66 -26.96
N ASP A 62 3.93 -46.24 -26.16
CA ASP A 62 2.72 -46.91 -26.65
C ASP A 62 1.70 -45.94 -27.28
N ALA A 63 1.67 -44.69 -26.80
CA ALA A 63 0.79 -43.65 -27.28
C ALA A 63 1.27 -42.87 -28.51
N LEU A 64 2.44 -43.20 -29.05
CA LEU A 64 2.92 -42.68 -30.34
C LEU A 64 2.19 -43.30 -31.55
N GLY A 65 1.18 -44.14 -31.33
CA GLY A 65 0.20 -44.54 -32.35
C GLY A 65 -0.67 -43.37 -32.83
N LEU A 66 -1.18 -43.45 -34.07
CA LEU A 66 -1.99 -42.41 -34.71
C LEU A 66 -3.35 -42.22 -33.98
N GLY A 67 -3.38 -41.30 -33.02
CA GLY A 67 -4.58 -40.84 -32.29
C GLY A 67 -4.16 -40.07 -31.03
N SER A 68 -4.88 -39.01 -30.66
CA SER A 68 -4.59 -38.22 -29.43
C SER A 68 -4.34 -39.13 -28.22
N PRO A 69 -3.47 -38.71 -27.27
CA PRO A 69 -2.98 -39.60 -26.22
C PRO A 69 -4.15 -40.27 -25.51
N PRO A 70 -4.12 -41.61 -25.35
CA PRO A 70 -5.10 -42.36 -24.57
C PRO A 70 -5.29 -41.73 -23.19
N GLU A 71 -6.50 -41.79 -22.62
CA GLU A 71 -6.81 -41.25 -21.29
C GLU A 71 -5.86 -41.80 -20.20
N GLU A 72 -5.31 -42.99 -20.43
CA GLU A 72 -4.28 -43.64 -19.61
C GLU A 72 -2.97 -42.82 -19.53
N VAL A 73 -2.52 -42.21 -20.64
CA VAL A 73 -1.31 -41.37 -20.68
C VAL A 73 -1.52 -40.06 -19.93
N LYS A 74 -2.70 -39.45 -20.10
CA LYS A 74 -3.06 -38.23 -19.37
C LYS A 74 -3.09 -38.51 -17.87
N LYS A 75 -3.69 -39.62 -17.45
CA LYS A 75 -3.74 -40.06 -16.05
C LYS A 75 -2.34 -40.39 -15.51
N ALA A 76 -1.46 -40.98 -16.32
CA ALA A 76 -0.06 -41.23 -15.95
C ALA A 76 0.71 -39.90 -15.71
N ALA A 77 0.55 -38.92 -16.60
CA ALA A 77 1.16 -37.60 -16.44
C ALA A 77 0.63 -36.84 -15.21
N GLU A 78 -0.68 -36.90 -14.96
CA GLU A 78 -1.29 -36.29 -13.76
C GLU A 78 -0.81 -36.96 -12.46
N ASN A 79 -0.74 -38.29 -12.43
CA ASN A 79 -0.24 -39.04 -11.28
C ASN A 79 1.23 -38.74 -11.01
N TRP A 80 2.03 -38.63 -12.07
CA TRP A 80 3.44 -38.26 -11.96
C TRP A 80 3.61 -36.83 -11.43
N THR A 81 2.83 -35.88 -11.93
CA THR A 81 2.84 -34.49 -11.45
C THR A 81 2.49 -34.41 -9.96
N LYS A 82 1.47 -35.15 -9.51
CA LYS A 82 1.09 -35.24 -8.09
C LYS A 82 2.19 -35.88 -7.24
N ALA A 83 2.80 -36.97 -7.70
CA ALA A 83 3.90 -37.62 -6.99
C ALA A 83 5.11 -36.69 -6.84
N LEU A 84 5.42 -35.91 -7.87
CA LEU A 84 6.47 -34.89 -7.82
C LEU A 84 6.12 -33.76 -6.85
N GLU A 85 4.89 -33.27 -6.88
CA GLU A 85 4.39 -32.25 -5.97
C GLU A 85 4.45 -32.72 -4.50
N GLU A 86 4.05 -33.95 -4.22
CA GLU A 86 4.16 -34.56 -2.89
C GLU A 86 5.61 -34.74 -2.45
N ALA A 87 6.50 -35.16 -3.36
CA ALA A 87 7.93 -35.30 -3.06
C ALA A 87 8.59 -33.94 -2.74
N ILE A 88 8.21 -32.87 -3.44
CA ILE A 88 8.67 -31.50 -3.18
C ILE A 88 8.07 -30.96 -1.88
N LYS A 89 6.81 -31.27 -1.57
CA LYS A 89 6.12 -30.81 -0.36
C LYS A 89 6.57 -31.53 0.92
N ARG A 90 6.99 -32.78 0.82
CA ARG A 90 7.38 -33.62 1.97
C ARG A 90 8.49 -33.01 2.86
N PRO A 91 9.56 -32.40 2.33
CA PRO A 91 10.58 -31.74 3.15
C PRO A 91 10.17 -30.34 3.65
N ILE A 92 9.03 -29.79 3.19
CA ILE A 92 8.55 -28.47 3.65
C ILE A 92 7.87 -28.64 5.01
N PRO A 93 8.29 -27.92 6.06
CA PRO A 93 7.61 -27.96 7.36
C PRO A 93 6.14 -27.57 7.22
N LYS A 94 5.25 -28.30 7.90
CA LYS A 94 3.81 -28.06 7.78
C LYS A 94 3.44 -26.75 8.45
N LYS A 95 2.48 -26.03 7.86
CA LYS A 95 1.96 -24.77 8.40
C LYS A 95 1.48 -24.99 9.84
N GLY A 96 2.16 -24.37 10.81
CA GLY A 96 1.85 -24.48 12.24
C GLY A 96 2.94 -25.17 13.09
N GLU A 97 3.95 -25.78 12.47
CA GLU A 97 5.15 -26.25 13.17
C GLU A 97 6.14 -25.10 13.37
N SER A 98 6.93 -25.15 14.46
CA SER A 98 8.01 -24.19 14.68
C SER A 98 8.98 -24.20 13.49
N PRO A 99 9.53 -23.06 13.07
CA PRO A 99 10.51 -23.01 11.98
C PRO A 99 11.64 -24.01 12.27
N PRO A 100 12.02 -24.88 11.32
CA PRO A 100 13.17 -25.75 11.49
C PRO A 100 14.43 -24.91 11.73
N ASP A 101 15.43 -25.49 12.37
CA ASP A 101 16.72 -24.83 12.49
C ASP A 101 17.34 -24.62 11.08
N VAL A 102 18.27 -23.67 10.99
CA VAL A 102 18.87 -23.23 9.72
C VAL A 102 19.55 -24.38 8.97
N LEU A 103 20.13 -25.36 9.68
CA LEU A 103 20.77 -26.51 9.05
C LEU A 103 19.72 -27.43 8.41
N THR A 104 18.62 -27.70 9.12
CA THR A 104 17.49 -28.50 8.60
C THR A 104 16.84 -27.84 7.38
N LEU A 105 16.64 -26.52 7.41
CA LEU A 105 16.16 -25.75 6.25
C LEU A 105 17.13 -25.80 5.07
N GLY A 106 18.43 -25.72 5.34
CA GLY A 106 19.48 -25.84 4.33
C GLY A 106 19.49 -27.22 3.66
N ILE A 107 19.39 -28.29 4.44
CA ILE A 107 19.31 -29.68 3.94
C ILE A 107 18.04 -29.90 3.12
N ALA A 108 16.89 -29.43 3.61
CA ALA A 108 15.62 -29.53 2.87
C ALA A 108 15.68 -28.79 1.53
N SER A 109 16.23 -27.57 1.52
CA SER A 109 16.42 -26.78 0.30
C SER A 109 17.37 -27.47 -0.68
N ALA A 110 18.49 -28.00 -0.19
CA ALA A 110 19.44 -28.74 -1.01
C ALA A 110 18.81 -30.00 -1.62
N ALA A 111 18.01 -30.74 -0.86
CA ALA A 111 17.29 -31.91 -1.34
C ALA A 111 16.28 -31.56 -2.45
N VAL A 112 15.55 -30.46 -2.31
CA VAL A 112 14.63 -29.97 -3.36
C VAL A 112 15.40 -29.56 -4.62
N VAL A 113 16.48 -28.79 -4.49
CA VAL A 113 17.32 -28.38 -5.64
C VAL A 113 17.91 -29.59 -6.37
N VAL A 114 18.40 -30.58 -5.61
CA VAL A 114 18.89 -31.85 -6.15
C VAL A 114 17.79 -32.61 -6.90
N GLY A 115 16.61 -32.74 -6.30
CA GLY A 115 15.49 -33.44 -6.90
C GLY A 115 15.08 -32.82 -8.23
N ILE A 116 14.98 -31.49 -8.27
CA ILE A 116 14.65 -30.73 -9.47
C ILE A 116 15.75 -30.87 -10.54
N THR A 117 17.02 -30.76 -10.15
CA THR A 117 18.16 -30.89 -11.08
C THR A 117 18.21 -32.28 -11.71
N LYS A 118 17.99 -33.34 -10.92
CA LYS A 118 17.93 -34.71 -11.43
C LYS A 118 16.76 -34.89 -12.39
N LEU A 119 15.59 -34.39 -12.02
CA LEU A 119 14.43 -34.44 -12.88
C LEU A 119 14.68 -33.75 -14.22
N TYR A 120 15.28 -32.56 -14.19
CA TYR A 120 15.70 -31.83 -15.38
C TYR A 120 16.67 -32.66 -16.24
N CYS A 121 17.73 -33.22 -15.66
CA CYS A 121 18.70 -34.03 -16.41
C CYS A 121 18.05 -35.26 -17.07
N VAL A 122 17.19 -35.97 -16.34
CA VAL A 122 16.53 -37.19 -16.80
C VAL A 122 15.54 -36.88 -17.92
N THR A 123 14.66 -35.90 -17.72
CA THR A 123 13.70 -35.46 -18.76
C THR A 123 14.42 -34.90 -19.99
N HIS A 124 15.56 -34.24 -19.82
CA HIS A 124 16.35 -33.74 -20.94
C HIS A 124 17.08 -34.87 -21.70
N ALA A 125 17.58 -35.90 -21.01
CA ALA A 125 18.17 -37.07 -21.65
C ALA A 125 17.12 -37.88 -22.43
N ILE A 126 15.94 -38.07 -21.84
CA ILE A 126 14.81 -38.78 -22.47
C ILE A 126 14.29 -38.03 -23.69
N SER A 127 14.04 -36.73 -23.57
CA SER A 127 13.58 -35.92 -24.71
C SER A 127 14.61 -35.90 -25.84
N GLY A 128 15.90 -35.82 -25.50
CA GLY A 128 16.99 -35.92 -26.48
C GLY A 128 17.04 -37.27 -27.19
N ALA A 129 16.85 -38.37 -26.45
CA ALA A 129 16.80 -39.71 -27.02
C ALA A 129 15.56 -39.89 -27.93
N LEU A 130 14.38 -39.43 -27.49
CA LEU A 130 13.14 -39.50 -28.26
C LEU A 130 13.22 -38.66 -29.55
N ASP A 131 13.78 -37.46 -29.49
CA ASP A 131 14.00 -36.62 -30.67
C ASP A 131 15.07 -37.24 -31.61
N ALA A 132 16.00 -38.05 -31.11
CA ALA A 132 17.04 -38.72 -31.91
C ALA A 132 16.55 -40.01 -32.60
N ILE A 133 15.56 -40.70 -32.02
CA ILE A 133 15.03 -41.97 -32.54
C ILE A 133 14.07 -41.76 -33.71
N HIS A 134 13.49 -40.56 -33.90
CA HIS A 134 12.52 -40.30 -34.97
C HIS A 134 13.17 -39.64 -36.22
N PRO A 135 13.41 -40.36 -37.32
CA PRO A 135 14.34 -39.93 -38.38
C PRO A 135 13.88 -38.79 -39.31
N ALA A 136 12.70 -38.20 -39.12
CA ALA A 136 12.10 -37.27 -40.10
C ALA A 136 11.40 -36.02 -39.55
N LYS A 137 11.23 -35.85 -38.23
CA LYS A 137 10.60 -34.66 -37.64
C LYS A 137 11.25 -34.33 -36.30
N LYS A 138 11.48 -33.05 -36.01
CA LYS A 138 11.74 -32.54 -34.66
C LYS A 138 10.38 -32.30 -34.02
N TRP A 139 9.93 -33.19 -33.15
CA TRP A 139 8.57 -33.14 -32.58
C TRP A 139 8.45 -32.08 -31.48
N GLY A 140 9.58 -31.53 -31.02
CA GLY A 140 9.58 -30.46 -30.02
C GLY A 140 9.33 -30.97 -28.61
N PHE A 141 9.56 -32.27 -28.34
CA PHE A 141 9.42 -32.84 -27.00
C PHE A 141 10.28 -32.12 -25.96
N LYS A 142 11.50 -31.70 -26.35
CA LYS A 142 12.32 -30.83 -25.52
C LYS A 142 11.59 -29.54 -25.13
N ALA A 143 10.89 -28.88 -26.05
CA ALA A 143 10.18 -27.64 -25.77
C ALA A 143 8.96 -27.88 -24.87
N ALA A 144 8.18 -28.94 -25.12
CA ALA A 144 7.02 -29.29 -24.31
C ALA A 144 7.39 -29.65 -22.85
N ILE A 145 8.50 -30.38 -22.66
CA ILE A 145 9.01 -30.71 -21.32
C ILE A 145 9.55 -29.48 -20.61
N MET A 146 10.24 -28.58 -21.31
CA MET A 146 10.70 -27.31 -20.74
C MET A 146 9.52 -26.42 -20.33
N ASP A 147 8.45 -26.39 -21.11
CA ASP A 147 7.22 -25.67 -20.75
C ASP A 147 6.57 -26.26 -19.50
N ILE A 148 6.51 -27.60 -19.35
CA ILE A 148 6.01 -28.24 -18.13
C ILE A 148 6.87 -27.86 -16.91
N ILE A 149 8.20 -27.86 -17.05
CA ILE A 149 9.12 -27.46 -15.98
C ILE A 149 8.94 -25.98 -15.60
N HIS A 150 8.77 -25.10 -16.60
CA HIS A 150 8.50 -23.68 -16.36
C HIS A 150 7.11 -23.45 -15.72
N THR A 151 6.12 -24.29 -16.02
CA THR A 151 4.75 -24.19 -15.48
C THR A 151 4.67 -24.56 -14.00
N ILE A 152 5.64 -25.33 -13.48
CA ILE A 152 5.68 -25.73 -12.05
C ILE A 152 6.08 -24.56 -11.13
N SER A 153 6.36 -23.35 -11.65
CA SER A 153 6.71 -22.16 -10.86
C SER A 153 7.76 -22.46 -9.78
N ILE A 154 8.80 -23.20 -10.17
CA ILE A 154 9.87 -23.63 -9.25
C ILE A 154 10.48 -22.43 -8.54
N ASP A 155 10.56 -21.27 -9.20
CA ASP A 155 11.04 -20.02 -8.63
C ASP A 155 10.17 -19.53 -7.45
N ASP A 156 8.85 -19.73 -7.51
CA ASP A 156 7.92 -19.35 -6.44
C ASP A 156 8.01 -20.27 -5.22
N ALA A 157 8.38 -21.54 -5.42
CA ALA A 157 8.52 -22.52 -4.33
C ALA A 157 9.93 -22.49 -3.70
N VAL A 158 10.96 -22.47 -4.54
CA VAL A 158 12.37 -22.52 -4.11
C VAL A 158 12.87 -21.15 -3.67
N GLY A 159 12.40 -20.08 -4.32
CA GLY A 159 12.79 -18.70 -4.01
C GLY A 159 12.65 -18.37 -2.51
N PRO A 160 11.46 -18.50 -1.90
CA PRO A 160 11.27 -18.25 -0.48
C PRO A 160 12.08 -19.17 0.43
N MET A 161 12.27 -20.45 0.07
CA MET A 161 13.02 -21.41 0.90
C MET A 161 14.52 -21.10 0.95
N VAL A 162 15.09 -20.64 -0.16
CA VAL A 162 16.50 -20.24 -0.22
C VAL A 162 16.69 -18.82 0.32
N GLN A 163 15.77 -17.91 0.00
CA GLN A 163 15.86 -16.52 0.43
C GLN A 163 15.63 -16.35 1.92
N ALA A 164 14.69 -17.07 2.55
CA ALA A 164 14.36 -16.84 3.96
C ALA A 164 15.54 -17.10 4.93
N PRO A 165 16.28 -18.23 4.85
CA PRO A 165 17.45 -18.46 5.69
C PRO A 165 18.58 -17.47 5.38
N LEU A 166 18.76 -17.09 4.12
CA LEU A 166 19.79 -16.13 3.72
C LEU A 166 19.47 -14.73 4.26
N TRP A 167 18.22 -14.30 4.16
CA TRP A 167 17.74 -13.04 4.71
C TRP A 167 17.85 -13.01 6.24
N ALA A 168 17.34 -14.04 6.92
CA ALA A 168 17.31 -14.09 8.38
C ALA A 168 18.69 -14.31 9.00
N GLY A 169 19.51 -15.18 8.42
CA GLY A 169 20.80 -15.60 8.98
C GLY A 169 21.98 -14.72 8.56
N ILE A 170 21.94 -14.12 7.37
CA ILE A 170 23.07 -13.37 6.81
C ILE A 170 22.70 -11.90 6.63
N ILE A 171 21.69 -11.60 5.80
CA ILE A 171 21.42 -10.22 5.37
C ILE A 171 20.98 -9.33 6.55
N VAL A 172 20.05 -9.80 7.39
CA VAL A 172 19.55 -9.00 8.54
C VAL A 172 20.65 -8.75 9.58
N PRO A 173 21.40 -9.75 10.09
CA PRO A 173 22.50 -9.51 11.01
C PRO A 173 23.60 -8.64 10.42
N MET A 174 23.95 -8.83 9.14
CA MET A 174 24.91 -7.98 8.46
C MET A 174 24.41 -6.54 8.37
N ARG A 175 23.14 -6.31 8.02
CA ARG A 175 22.52 -4.98 7.99
C ARG A 175 22.53 -4.33 9.38
N MET A 176 22.22 -5.09 10.44
CA MET A 176 22.28 -4.58 11.82
C MET A 176 23.70 -4.18 12.21
N ARG A 177 24.70 -5.05 11.94
CA ARG A 177 26.11 -4.76 12.21
C ARG A 177 26.60 -3.57 11.39
N TRP A 178 26.18 -3.47 10.13
CA TRP A 178 26.50 -2.34 9.26
C TRP A 178 25.92 -1.03 9.81
N ARG A 179 24.65 -1.02 10.25
CA ARG A 179 24.02 0.14 10.91
C ARG A 179 24.71 0.54 12.21
N GLN A 180 25.27 -0.42 12.96
CA GLN A 180 26.02 -0.13 14.18
C GLN A 180 27.36 0.58 13.89
N VAL A 181 28.05 0.19 12.80
CA VAL A 181 29.33 0.79 12.39
C VAL A 181 29.10 2.12 11.65
N TYR A 182 28.03 2.20 10.87
CA TYR A 182 27.66 3.34 10.05
C TYR A 182 26.23 3.79 10.42
N PRO A 183 26.07 4.59 11.49
CA PRO A 183 24.76 5.06 11.96
C PRO A 183 24.17 6.16 11.06
N TYR A 184 24.44 6.11 9.75
CA TYR A 184 23.94 7.04 8.75
C TYR A 184 22.72 6.42 8.07
N GLU A 185 21.64 6.19 8.82
CA GLU A 185 20.36 5.88 8.22
C GLU A 185 19.75 7.17 7.69
N ILE A 186 19.71 7.29 6.38
CA ILE A 186 19.09 8.44 5.72
C ILE A 186 17.58 8.31 5.93
N PRO A 187 16.91 9.32 6.49
CA PRO A 187 15.47 9.28 6.66
C PRO A 187 14.76 9.04 5.33
N GLY A 188 13.60 8.40 5.37
CA GLY A 188 12.77 8.21 4.17
C GLY A 188 12.38 9.54 3.53
N THR A 189 12.03 9.52 2.24
CA THR A 189 11.74 10.71 1.44
C THR A 189 10.62 11.60 2.04
N GLY A 190 9.58 10.99 2.60
CA GLY A 190 8.51 11.71 3.29
C GLY A 190 8.95 12.37 4.61
N GLU A 191 9.86 11.72 5.35
CA GLU A 191 10.42 12.28 6.58
C GLU A 191 11.37 13.44 6.27
N LEU A 192 12.21 13.29 5.24
CA LEU A 192 13.05 14.37 4.74
C LEU A 192 12.23 15.61 4.34
N ALA A 193 11.13 15.43 3.61
CA ALA A 193 10.21 16.51 3.25
C ALA A 193 9.60 17.19 4.49
N ARG A 194 9.21 16.41 5.51
CA ARG A 194 8.72 16.94 6.78
C ARG A 194 9.79 17.74 7.53
N MET A 195 11.01 17.21 7.62
CA MET A 195 12.12 17.84 8.32
C MET A 195 12.51 19.18 7.69
N VAL A 196 12.58 19.26 6.36
CA VAL A 196 12.89 20.53 5.67
C VAL A 196 11.77 21.56 5.85
N ASN A 197 10.51 21.15 5.78
CA ASN A 197 9.37 22.05 5.98
C ASN A 197 9.22 22.54 7.42
N GLN A 198 9.70 21.75 8.40
CA GLN A 198 9.82 22.15 9.79
C GLN A 198 11.10 22.93 10.10
N ARG A 199 11.94 23.22 9.09
CA ARG A 199 13.25 23.89 9.21
C ARG A 199 14.23 23.18 10.16
N ILE A 200 14.11 21.85 10.27
CA ILE A 200 15.04 21.02 11.05
C ILE A 200 16.35 20.82 10.28
N ILE A 201 16.28 20.72 8.96
CA ILE A 201 17.42 20.63 8.05
C ILE A 201 17.37 21.74 6.99
N PRO A 202 18.53 22.21 6.49
CA PRO A 202 18.57 23.18 5.40
C PRO A 202 18.24 22.53 4.05
N ASP A 203 17.79 23.34 3.09
CA ASP A 203 17.40 22.89 1.74
C ASP A 203 18.50 22.14 1.00
N ALA A 204 19.76 22.57 1.14
CA ALA A 204 20.90 21.92 0.51
C ALA A 204 21.08 20.47 1.02
N LEU A 205 20.95 20.27 2.33
CA LEU A 205 21.05 18.96 2.96
C LEU A 205 19.84 18.07 2.60
N TYR A 206 18.66 18.66 2.42
CA TYR A 206 17.50 17.95 1.90
C TYR A 206 17.75 17.39 0.50
N VAL A 207 18.22 18.22 -0.44
CA VAL A 207 18.52 17.78 -1.83
C VAL A 207 19.63 16.74 -1.87
N GLU A 208 20.69 16.92 -1.07
CA GLU A 208 21.75 15.92 -0.92
C GLU A 208 21.19 14.58 -0.43
N ASN A 209 20.37 14.58 0.61
CA ASN A 209 19.80 13.34 1.15
C ASN A 209 18.80 12.67 0.21
N MET A 210 18.05 13.44 -0.57
CA MET A 210 17.15 12.91 -1.60
C MET A 210 17.91 12.21 -2.73
N SER A 211 19.15 12.63 -3.01
CA SER A 211 19.99 11.99 -4.03
C SER A 211 20.37 10.53 -3.68
N PHE A 212 20.49 10.21 -2.39
CA PHE A 212 20.70 8.83 -1.94
C PHE A 212 19.48 7.93 -2.15
N HIS A 213 18.29 8.52 -2.30
CA HIS A 213 17.06 7.84 -2.71
C HIS A 213 16.85 7.84 -4.23
N ALA A 214 17.87 8.23 -5.00
CA ALA A 214 17.83 8.38 -6.45
C ALA A 214 16.76 9.37 -6.96
N ILE A 215 16.51 10.44 -6.20
CA ILE A 215 15.58 11.52 -6.58
C ILE A 215 16.41 12.76 -6.89
N ASP A 216 16.23 13.35 -8.08
CA ASP A 216 16.96 14.54 -8.48
C ASP A 216 16.42 15.83 -7.80
N ALA A 217 17.14 16.93 -7.99
CA ALA A 217 16.83 18.21 -7.35
C ALA A 217 15.45 18.78 -7.74
N ILE A 218 14.97 18.53 -8.97
CA ILE A 218 13.69 19.04 -9.45
C ILE A 218 12.55 18.30 -8.73
N TRP A 219 12.58 16.97 -8.74
CA TRP A 219 11.58 16.18 -8.01
C TRP A 219 11.66 16.38 -6.51
N SER A 220 12.85 16.59 -5.96
CA SER A 220 13.02 16.97 -4.55
C SER A 220 12.28 18.28 -4.24
N ALA A 221 12.43 19.31 -5.08
CA ALA A 221 11.70 20.57 -4.89
C ALA A 221 10.17 20.39 -4.93
N HIS A 222 9.67 19.54 -5.84
CA HIS A 222 8.25 19.20 -5.90
C HIS A 222 7.77 18.43 -4.66
N MET A 223 8.54 17.46 -4.17
CA MET A 223 8.20 16.70 -2.96
C MET A 223 8.24 17.57 -1.71
N LYS A 224 9.22 18.47 -1.60
CA LYS A 224 9.26 19.49 -0.55
C LYS A 224 7.97 20.31 -0.56
N ARG A 225 7.59 20.87 -1.71
CA ARG A 225 6.38 21.68 -1.87
C ARG A 225 5.12 20.91 -1.53
N SER A 226 5.03 19.64 -1.93
CA SER A 226 3.89 18.75 -1.60
C SER A 226 3.75 18.51 -0.09
N GLY A 227 4.87 18.49 0.64
CA GLY A 227 4.86 18.34 2.09
C GLY A 227 4.58 19.64 2.87
N GLU A 228 4.42 20.78 2.21
CA GLU A 228 4.20 22.06 2.89
C GLU A 228 2.82 22.05 3.56
N ARG A 229 2.77 22.43 4.84
CA ARG A 229 1.52 22.53 5.58
C ARG A 229 0.88 23.88 5.31
N VAL A 230 -0.16 23.90 4.49
CA VAL A 230 -1.02 25.08 4.31
C VAL A 230 -2.12 25.08 5.38
N PRO A 231 -2.48 26.24 5.95
CA PRO A 231 -3.60 26.34 6.89
C PRO A 231 -4.90 25.81 6.27
N SER A 232 -5.83 25.35 7.11
CA SER A 232 -7.14 24.90 6.63
C SER A 232 -7.91 26.04 5.95
N PHE A 233 -8.90 25.73 5.09
CA PHE A 233 -9.74 26.76 4.47
C PHE A 233 -10.40 27.70 5.50
N GLY A 234 -10.82 27.18 6.65
CA GLY A 234 -11.37 27.99 7.74
C GLY A 234 -10.35 28.94 8.36
N ASP A 235 -9.09 28.51 8.51
CA ASP A 235 -8.00 29.37 8.98
C ASP A 235 -7.67 30.44 7.95
N LEU A 236 -7.53 30.06 6.67
CA LEU A 236 -7.26 30.99 5.58
C LEU A 236 -8.38 32.04 5.45
N SER A 237 -9.64 31.64 5.56
CA SER A 237 -10.78 32.58 5.54
C SER A 237 -10.70 33.58 6.68
N ARG A 238 -10.38 33.12 7.91
CA ARG A 238 -10.17 34.00 9.07
C ARG A 238 -8.96 34.93 8.89
N MET A 239 -7.87 34.45 8.28
CA MET A 239 -6.71 35.28 7.95
C MET A 239 -7.08 36.38 6.95
N LYS A 240 -7.88 36.04 5.93
CA LYS A 240 -8.42 37.01 4.96
C LYS A 240 -9.32 38.05 5.64
N TRP A 241 -10.24 37.64 6.52
CA TRP A 241 -11.10 38.58 7.25
C TRP A 241 -10.33 39.54 8.16
N ARG A 242 -9.19 39.10 8.69
CA ARG A 242 -8.30 39.94 9.49
C ARG A 242 -7.38 40.83 8.64
N GLY A 243 -7.41 40.71 7.31
CA GLY A 243 -6.52 41.44 6.41
C GLY A 243 -5.08 40.95 6.43
N ASN A 244 -4.81 39.76 6.99
CA ASN A 244 -3.46 39.19 7.05
C ASN A 244 -3.00 38.58 5.73
N ILE A 245 -3.96 38.22 4.86
CA ILE A 245 -3.71 37.76 3.50
C ILE A 245 -4.69 38.42 2.53
N SER A 246 -4.25 38.59 1.28
CA SER A 246 -5.11 39.06 0.18
C SER A 246 -6.03 37.95 -0.33
N MET A 247 -6.99 38.32 -1.18
CA MET A 247 -7.83 37.35 -1.87
C MET A 247 -7.00 36.45 -2.78
N ASP A 248 -6.03 36.99 -3.53
CA ASP A 248 -5.18 36.19 -4.42
C ASP A 248 -4.36 35.14 -3.65
N GLN A 249 -3.85 35.51 -2.46
CA GLN A 249 -3.14 34.59 -1.58
C GLN A 249 -4.05 33.46 -1.05
N LEU A 250 -5.32 33.76 -0.78
CA LEU A 250 -6.31 32.74 -0.44
C LEU A 250 -6.53 31.77 -1.62
N LEU A 251 -6.69 32.28 -2.85
CA LEU A 251 -6.91 31.43 -4.03
C LEU A 251 -5.68 30.54 -4.31
N ASP A 252 -4.48 31.09 -4.19
CA ASP A 252 -3.24 30.31 -4.36
C ASP A 252 -3.09 29.24 -3.28
N ALA A 253 -3.44 29.54 -2.04
CA ALA A 253 -3.46 28.55 -0.96
C ALA A 253 -4.50 27.44 -1.23
N GLN A 254 -5.66 27.76 -1.80
CA GLN A 254 -6.66 26.77 -2.22
C GLN A 254 -6.14 25.85 -3.33
N ARG A 255 -5.43 26.40 -4.33
CA ARG A 255 -4.75 25.60 -5.36
C ARG A 255 -3.72 24.67 -4.74
N HIS A 256 -2.97 25.15 -3.75
CA HIS A 256 -1.99 24.34 -3.03
C HIS A 256 -2.64 23.19 -2.23
N LEU A 257 -3.83 23.41 -1.68
CA LEU A 257 -4.63 22.36 -1.02
C LEU A 257 -5.22 21.33 -2.01
N GLY A 258 -4.98 21.48 -3.32
CA GLY A 258 -5.45 20.56 -4.35
C GLY A 258 -6.93 20.78 -4.73
N ILE A 259 -7.51 21.94 -4.39
CA ILE A 259 -8.87 22.27 -4.83
C ILE A 259 -8.85 22.51 -6.35
N ARG A 260 -9.77 21.85 -7.07
CA ARG A 260 -9.89 22.02 -8.53
C ARG A 260 -10.33 23.44 -8.88
N GLU A 261 -9.77 24.01 -9.95
CA GLU A 261 -9.97 25.41 -10.37
C GLU A 261 -11.46 25.79 -10.48
N GLU A 262 -12.31 24.86 -10.96
CA GLU A 262 -13.76 25.06 -11.08
C GLU A 262 -14.49 25.33 -9.75
N PHE A 263 -13.95 24.89 -8.62
CA PHE A 263 -14.53 25.10 -7.30
C PHE A 263 -13.96 26.30 -6.55
N ILE A 264 -12.82 26.84 -7.01
CA ILE A 264 -12.11 27.94 -6.33
C ILE A 264 -13.01 29.17 -6.18
N ALA A 265 -13.74 29.55 -7.24
CA ALA A 265 -14.68 30.67 -7.19
C ALA A 265 -15.82 30.44 -6.18
N GLY A 266 -16.30 29.19 -6.04
CA GLY A 266 -17.31 28.84 -5.05
C GLY A 266 -16.77 28.95 -3.61
N TYR A 267 -15.58 28.41 -3.34
CA TYR A 267 -14.93 28.54 -2.03
C TYR A 267 -14.57 30.00 -1.70
N ALA A 268 -14.16 30.78 -2.70
CA ALA A 268 -13.95 32.21 -2.56
C ALA A 268 -15.23 32.94 -2.09
N ALA A 269 -16.37 32.62 -2.70
CA ALA A 269 -17.67 33.18 -2.31
C ALA A 269 -18.07 32.78 -0.87
N LEU A 270 -17.71 31.58 -0.41
CA LEU A 270 -17.93 31.15 0.98
C LEU A 270 -17.14 31.97 2.01
N THR A 271 -16.16 32.79 1.59
CA THR A 271 -15.50 33.72 2.50
C THR A 271 -16.33 34.97 2.77
N GLU A 272 -17.47 35.18 2.12
CA GLU A 272 -18.38 36.24 2.53
C GLU A 272 -19.23 35.75 3.70
N VAL A 273 -19.09 36.38 4.87
CA VAL A 273 -19.88 36.03 6.06
C VAL A 273 -21.24 36.67 5.91
N LEU A 274 -22.26 35.84 5.69
CA LEU A 274 -23.65 36.29 5.72
C LEU A 274 -24.13 36.41 7.18
N PRO A 275 -24.87 37.47 7.57
CA PRO A 275 -25.46 37.57 8.90
C PRO A 275 -26.38 36.39 9.18
N GLY A 276 -26.45 35.92 10.43
CA GLY A 276 -27.37 34.82 10.77
C GLY A 276 -28.84 35.21 10.55
N ARG A 277 -29.74 34.23 10.40
CA ARG A 277 -31.18 34.49 10.15
C ARG A 277 -31.82 35.46 11.16
N GLY A 278 -31.46 35.36 12.44
CA GLY A 278 -31.96 36.27 13.48
C GLY A 278 -31.42 37.70 13.35
N ASP A 279 -30.16 37.84 12.94
CA ASP A 279 -29.56 39.16 12.66
C ASP A 279 -30.22 39.78 11.43
N LEU A 280 -30.47 38.99 10.38
CA LEU A 280 -31.20 39.44 9.18
C LEU A 280 -32.60 39.93 9.53
N ILE A 281 -33.35 39.20 10.37
CA ILE A 281 -34.66 39.66 10.88
C ILE A 281 -34.51 40.96 11.66
N THR A 282 -33.51 41.06 12.54
CA THR A 282 -33.27 42.28 13.34
C THR A 282 -32.92 43.47 12.45
N MET A 283 -32.10 43.28 11.42
CA MET A 283 -31.76 44.30 10.42
C MET A 283 -33.00 44.72 9.63
N MET A 284 -33.87 43.77 9.27
CA MET A 284 -35.12 44.01 8.55
C MET A 284 -36.11 44.82 9.40
N VAL A 285 -36.32 44.46 10.67
CA VAL A 285 -37.20 45.18 11.61
C VAL A 285 -36.69 46.59 11.92
N ARG A 286 -35.37 46.77 11.92
CA ARG A 286 -34.74 48.08 12.11
C ARG A 286 -34.57 48.86 10.80
N GLU A 287 -35.15 48.37 9.70
CA GLU A 287 -35.10 49.01 8.37
C GLU A 287 -33.68 49.29 7.85
N VAL A 288 -32.69 48.50 8.32
CA VAL A 288 -31.30 48.57 7.86
C VAL A 288 -31.15 47.96 6.47
N ILE A 289 -31.99 46.97 6.16
CA ILE A 289 -32.05 46.29 4.86
C ILE A 289 -33.48 46.29 4.32
N THR A 290 -33.62 46.15 3.00
CA THR A 290 -34.93 46.05 2.33
C THR A 290 -35.45 44.60 2.34
N PRO A 291 -36.76 44.36 2.12
CA PRO A 291 -37.30 43.01 2.00
C PRO A 291 -36.62 42.18 0.92
N THR A 292 -36.23 42.81 -0.19
CA THR A 292 -35.52 42.15 -1.30
C THR A 292 -34.15 41.67 -0.85
N ILE A 293 -33.35 42.53 -0.21
CA ILE A 293 -32.03 42.14 0.32
C ILE A 293 -32.16 41.03 1.36
N PHE A 294 -33.18 41.11 2.23
CA PHE A 294 -33.46 40.06 3.20
C PHE A 294 -33.73 38.70 2.52
N LYS A 295 -34.63 38.66 1.53
CA LYS A 295 -34.98 37.44 0.79
C LYS A 295 -33.81 36.87 -0.01
N ASP A 296 -33.06 37.72 -0.70
CA ASP A 296 -31.89 37.31 -1.48
C ASP A 296 -30.81 36.73 -0.57
N THR A 297 -30.56 37.35 0.59
CA THR A 297 -29.57 36.85 1.56
C THR A 297 -30.03 35.54 2.19
N MET A 298 -31.33 35.39 2.50
CA MET A 298 -31.92 34.15 2.99
C MET A 298 -31.82 33.01 1.95
N LEU A 299 -31.99 33.33 0.66
CA LEU A 299 -31.82 32.38 -0.43
C LEU A 299 -30.38 31.87 -0.53
N LEU A 300 -29.39 32.75 -0.36
CA LEU A 300 -27.97 32.36 -0.30
C LEU A 300 -27.67 31.41 0.89
N GLN A 301 -28.48 31.45 1.95
CA GLN A 301 -28.42 30.52 3.09
C GLN A 301 -29.26 29.24 2.89
N GLY A 302 -29.81 29.03 1.69
CA GLY A 302 -30.64 27.88 1.37
C GLY A 302 -32.07 27.95 1.92
N VAL A 303 -32.57 29.14 2.26
CA VAL A 303 -33.95 29.34 2.70
C VAL A 303 -34.77 29.88 1.53
N SER A 304 -35.82 29.16 1.13
CA SER A 304 -36.69 29.63 0.04
C SER A 304 -37.43 30.91 0.42
N GLU A 305 -37.91 31.64 -0.58
CA GLU A 305 -38.68 32.87 -0.36
C GLU A 305 -39.89 32.64 0.56
N LEU A 306 -40.68 31.57 0.31
CA LEU A 306 -41.82 31.20 1.14
C LEU A 306 -41.43 31.00 2.62
N TRP A 307 -40.29 30.35 2.88
CA TRP A 307 -39.83 30.14 4.25
C TRP A 307 -39.19 31.38 4.85
N SER A 308 -38.66 32.27 4.03
CA SER A 308 -38.15 33.58 4.45
C SER A 308 -39.30 34.47 4.94
N ASP A 309 -40.41 34.50 4.20
CA ASP A 309 -41.64 35.20 4.60
C ASP A 309 -42.19 34.62 5.91
N ARG A 310 -42.24 33.29 6.05
CA ARG A 310 -42.67 32.66 7.31
C ARG A 310 -41.73 32.92 8.48
N HIS A 311 -40.42 32.96 8.25
CA HIS A 311 -39.44 33.32 9.28
C HIS A 311 -39.61 34.77 9.73
N TYR A 312 -39.89 35.65 8.78
CA TYR A 312 -40.27 37.02 9.08
C TYR A 312 -41.59 37.02 9.86
N GLU A 313 -42.70 36.47 9.37
CA GLU A 313 -43.96 36.50 10.12
C GLU A 313 -43.87 35.88 11.54
N ALA A 314 -43.06 34.83 11.72
CA ALA A 314 -42.84 34.21 13.02
C ALA A 314 -42.03 35.06 14.00
N HIS A 315 -41.35 36.13 13.54
CA HIS A 315 -40.63 37.04 14.44
C HIS A 315 -41.57 37.93 15.26
N TRP A 316 -42.83 38.10 14.82
CA TRP A 316 -43.83 38.84 15.54
C TRP A 316 -44.25 38.06 16.79
N ILE A 317 -43.59 38.39 17.90
CA ILE A 317 -43.93 37.85 19.21
C ILE A 317 -44.99 38.75 19.83
N LEU A 318 -46.11 38.14 20.25
CA LEU A 318 -47.13 38.86 21.00
C LEU A 318 -46.54 39.43 22.30
N LEU A 319 -46.99 40.63 22.65
CA LEU A 319 -46.55 41.29 23.88
C LEU A 319 -46.88 40.39 25.09
N PRO A 320 -45.92 40.08 25.99
CA PRO A 320 -46.21 39.23 27.14
C PRO A 320 -47.43 39.72 27.93
N LEU A 321 -48.32 38.83 28.34
CA LEU A 321 -49.60 39.20 28.96
C LEU A 321 -49.49 40.21 30.11
N GLY A 322 -48.48 40.07 30.98
CA GLY A 322 -48.29 41.04 32.08
C GLY A 322 -48.06 42.48 31.60
N LYS A 323 -47.47 42.67 30.41
CA LYS A 323 -47.34 44.00 29.79
C LYS A 323 -48.66 44.47 29.19
N VAL A 324 -49.46 43.57 28.61
CA VAL A 324 -50.81 43.87 28.12
C VAL A 324 -51.71 44.30 29.30
N GLU A 325 -51.71 43.56 30.40
CA GLU A 325 -52.42 43.92 31.63
C GLU A 325 -51.94 45.26 32.19
N THR A 326 -50.63 45.48 32.23
CA THR A 326 -50.06 46.76 32.66
C THR A 326 -50.54 47.91 31.77
N ALA A 327 -50.60 47.71 30.45
CA ALA A 327 -51.11 48.71 29.51
C ALA A 327 -52.59 49.01 29.78
N ARG A 328 -53.41 47.98 30.03
CA ARG A 328 -54.82 48.12 30.41
C ARG A 328 -54.98 48.91 31.71
N HIS A 329 -54.24 48.56 32.76
CA HIS A 329 -54.28 49.27 34.05
C HIS A 329 -53.84 50.74 33.96
N ARG A 330 -53.05 51.09 32.95
CA ARG A 330 -52.63 52.46 32.65
C ARG A 330 -53.61 53.19 31.72
N ASN A 331 -54.74 52.57 31.37
CA ASN A 331 -55.71 53.08 30.39
C ASN A 331 -55.07 53.38 29.02
N LEU A 332 -54.05 52.61 28.62
CA LEU A 332 -53.44 52.70 27.28
C LEU A 332 -54.17 51.83 26.25
N ILE A 333 -54.82 50.77 26.71
CA ILE A 333 -55.72 49.91 25.93
C ILE A 333 -57.00 49.68 26.72
N ASP A 334 -58.10 49.43 26.03
CA ASP A 334 -59.40 49.13 26.66
C ASP A 334 -59.60 47.62 26.95
N ASN A 335 -60.78 47.26 27.47
CA ASN A 335 -61.10 45.87 27.79
C ASN A 335 -61.32 45.02 26.53
N ASP A 336 -61.77 45.60 25.41
CA ASP A 336 -62.02 44.86 24.17
C ASP A 336 -60.68 44.52 23.48
N GLU A 337 -59.73 45.45 23.52
CA GLU A 337 -58.34 45.23 23.12
C GLU A 337 -57.66 44.19 24.01
N LEU A 338 -57.85 44.24 25.33
CA LEU A 338 -57.37 43.19 26.24
C LEU A 338 -57.92 41.81 25.86
N LEU A 339 -59.23 41.70 25.62
CA LEU A 339 -59.88 40.45 25.20
C LEU A 339 -59.32 39.95 23.86
N THR A 340 -58.98 40.86 22.96
CA THR A 340 -58.32 40.54 21.69
C THR A 340 -56.93 39.95 21.94
N TYR A 341 -56.11 40.57 22.79
CA TYR A 341 -54.80 40.03 23.16
C TYR A 341 -54.92 38.68 23.88
N LEU A 342 -55.89 38.50 24.77
CA LEU A 342 -56.14 37.22 25.44
C LEU A 342 -56.46 36.12 24.43
N LYS A 343 -57.32 36.39 23.44
CA LYS A 343 -57.61 35.46 22.34
C LYS A 343 -56.37 35.16 21.49
N LEU A 344 -55.57 36.19 21.16
CA LEU A 344 -54.32 36.02 20.40
C LEU A 344 -53.29 35.17 21.16
N HIS A 345 -53.30 35.24 22.50
CA HIS A 345 -52.51 34.38 23.38
C HIS A 345 -53.13 33.00 23.64
N ASP A 346 -54.21 32.64 22.94
CA ASP A 346 -54.93 31.37 23.07
C ASP A 346 -55.57 31.14 24.46
N TYR A 347 -55.91 32.22 25.16
CA TYR A 347 -56.79 32.15 26.33
C TYR A 347 -58.25 32.17 25.87
N LYS A 348 -59.08 31.35 26.50
CA LYS A 348 -60.53 31.38 26.31
C LYS A 348 -61.16 32.35 27.32
N PRO A 349 -61.49 33.60 26.95
CA PRO A 349 -62.25 34.48 27.82
C PRO A 349 -63.68 33.93 27.90
N GLU A 350 -64.09 33.49 29.08
CA GLU A 350 -65.49 33.14 29.38
C GLU A 350 -66.32 34.36 29.79
#